data_AF-A0A2S2NNK1-F1
#
_entry.id   AF-A0A2S2NNK1-F1
#
_cell.length_a   1.000
_cell.length_b   1.000
_cell.length_c   1.000
_cell.angle_alpha   90.00
_cell.angle_beta   90.00
_cell.angle_gamma   90.00
#
_symmetry.space_group_name_H-M   'P 1'
#
loop_
_entity.id
_entity.type
_entity.pdbx_description
1 polymer ?
#
loop_
_entity_poly.entity_id
_entity_poly.type
_entity_poly.pdbx_seq_one_letter_code
_entity_poly.pdbx_strand_id
1 'polypeptide(L)'
;MLLWSFLKQGFMKQLLTDGERYVMTFFNTLKFDQQGVYDIVNNLGSLAARFLFKPVETAAYFYFSQLVQREVPIQTQIKQDSNRIKEAASVLECLLRVNSSIGLIALSFGQAYAKLALFLYGGSTLATGIGPVLLQMHCLAILFLAVNGITECYAAATMNVAELN
;
A
#
# COMPACT_ATOMS: atom_id res chain seq x y z
N MET A 1 33.51 13.42 -5.21
CA MET A 1 32.77 12.15 -4.98
C MET A 1 31.53 12.34 -4.10
N LEU A 2 31.60 13.02 -2.96
CA LEU A 2 30.43 13.30 -2.09
C LEU A 2 29.30 14.09 -2.78
N LEU A 3 29.63 15.10 -3.58
CA LEU A 3 28.64 15.92 -4.31
C LEU A 3 27.75 15.08 -5.23
N TRP A 4 28.31 14.03 -5.84
CA TRP A 4 27.60 13.13 -6.74
C TRP A 4 26.62 12.23 -5.98
N SER A 5 26.99 11.75 -4.80
CA SER A 5 26.10 10.98 -3.93
C SER A 5 24.95 11.83 -3.39
N PHE A 6 25.22 13.08 -2.99
CA PHE A 6 24.16 14.02 -2.56
C PHE A 6 23.24 14.42 -3.70
N LEU A 7 23.76 14.63 -4.92
CA LEU A 7 22.94 14.91 -6.10
C LEU A 7 22.06 13.71 -6.46
N LYS A 8 22.59 12.48 -6.39
CA LYS A 8 21.82 11.27 -6.68
C LYS A 8 20.75 11.02 -5.61
N GLN A 9 21.07 11.25 -4.34
CA GLN A 9 20.12 11.11 -3.24
C GLN A 9 19.03 12.19 -3.26
N GLY A 10 19.41 13.43 -3.59
CA GLY A 10 18.48 14.56 -3.77
C GLY A 10 17.59 14.38 -4.99
N PHE A 11 18.16 14.00 -6.14
CA PHE A 11 17.41 13.71 -7.36
C PHE A 11 16.46 12.54 -7.18
N MET A 12 16.89 11.45 -6.52
CA MET A 12 16.01 10.32 -6.21
C MET A 12 14.87 10.73 -5.28
N LYS A 13 15.14 11.54 -4.25
CA LYS A 13 14.10 12.08 -3.36
C LYS A 13 13.12 13.01 -4.10
N GLN A 14 13.64 13.88 -4.96
CA GLN A 14 12.82 14.79 -5.77
C GLN A 14 11.95 14.01 -6.76
N LEU A 15 12.50 12.97 -7.39
CA LEU A 15 11.78 12.10 -8.31
C LEU A 15 10.72 11.25 -7.59
N LEU A 16 10.98 10.77 -6.37
CA LEU A 16 9.97 10.08 -5.56
C LEU A 16 8.87 11.00 -5.03
N THR A 17 9.17 12.29 -4.80
CA THR A 17 8.23 13.25 -4.18
C THR A 17 7.39 13.99 -5.21
N ASP A 18 7.98 14.39 -6.34
CA ASP A 18 7.33 15.12 -7.42
C ASP A 18 7.12 14.25 -8.67
N GLY A 19 7.47 12.96 -8.65
CA GLY A 19 7.29 12.05 -9.79
C GLY A 19 5.84 11.95 -10.26
N GLU A 20 4.90 11.96 -9.33
CA GLU A 20 3.47 12.06 -9.59
C GLU A 20 3.12 13.35 -10.35
N ARG A 21 3.68 14.50 -9.93
CA ARG A 21 3.51 15.80 -10.58
C ARG A 21 4.18 15.88 -11.95
N TYR A 22 5.34 15.25 -12.12
CA TYR A 22 6.03 15.17 -13.41
C TYR A 22 5.21 14.33 -14.40
N VAL A 23 4.69 13.18 -13.98
CA VAL A 23 3.80 12.37 -14.83
C VAL A 23 2.52 13.15 -15.17
N MET A 24 1.93 13.89 -14.23
CA MET A 24 0.78 14.76 -14.51
C MET A 24 1.10 15.90 -15.50
N THR A 25 2.32 16.45 -15.45
CA THR A 25 2.75 17.57 -16.30
C THR A 25 3.17 17.11 -17.70
N PHE A 26 3.91 16.00 -17.82
CA PHE A 26 4.38 15.47 -19.11
C PHE A 26 3.26 14.84 -19.93
N PHE A 27 2.21 14.32 -19.29
CA PHE A 27 1.05 13.72 -19.98
C PHE A 27 -0.13 14.68 -20.21
N ASN A 28 -0.06 15.94 -19.77
CA ASN A 28 -1.03 17.00 -20.10
C ASN A 28 -2.52 16.65 -19.81
N THR A 29 -2.85 16.17 -18.60
CA THR A 29 -4.21 15.63 -18.31
C THR A 29 -4.95 16.27 -17.13
N LEU A 30 -4.43 17.31 -16.46
CA LEU A 30 -5.17 17.97 -15.37
C LEU A 30 -5.16 19.49 -15.53
N LYS A 31 -6.19 20.01 -16.21
CA LYS A 31 -6.59 21.42 -16.08
C LYS A 31 -7.03 21.65 -14.61
N PHE A 32 -6.88 22.88 -14.10
CA PHE A 32 -7.18 23.25 -12.70
C PHE A 32 -8.60 22.88 -12.22
N ASP A 33 -9.56 22.69 -13.12
CA ASP A 33 -10.92 22.22 -12.86
C ASP A 33 -11.00 20.74 -12.47
N GLN A 34 -10.00 19.93 -12.84
CA GLN A 34 -9.97 18.49 -12.62
C GLN A 34 -9.24 18.08 -11.33
N GLN A 35 -8.52 19.01 -10.70
CA GLN A 35 -7.77 18.76 -9.47
C GLN A 35 -8.71 18.47 -8.27
N GLY A 36 -9.87 19.11 -8.21
CA GLY A 36 -10.87 18.81 -7.18
C GLY A 36 -11.46 17.41 -7.31
N VAL A 37 -11.72 16.95 -8.54
CA VAL A 37 -12.16 15.57 -8.79
C VAL A 37 -11.05 14.59 -8.43
N TYR A 38 -9.80 14.94 -8.75
CA TYR A 38 -8.64 14.14 -8.38
C TYR A 38 -8.55 13.91 -6.87
N ASP A 39 -8.59 14.98 -6.09
CA ASP A 39 -8.46 14.90 -4.63
C ASP A 39 -9.59 14.08 -4.00
N ILE A 40 -10.82 14.22 -4.48
CA ILE A 40 -11.96 13.46 -3.96
C ILE A 40 -11.81 11.96 -4.26
N VAL A 41 -11.49 11.60 -5.51
CA VAL A 41 -11.36 10.19 -5.91
C VAL A 41 -10.17 9.52 -5.21
N ASN A 42 -9.05 10.22 -5.12
CA ASN A 42 -7.85 9.75 -4.44
C ASN A 42 -8.10 9.55 -2.92
N ASN A 43 -8.78 10.50 -2.27
CA ASN A 43 -9.14 10.36 -0.86
C ASN A 43 -10.15 9.22 -0.64
N LEU A 44 -11.15 9.08 -1.50
CA LEU A 44 -12.13 7.99 -1.43
C LEU A 44 -11.45 6.62 -1.54
N GLY A 45 -10.61 6.43 -2.56
CA GLY A 45 -9.91 5.17 -2.78
C GLY A 45 -8.90 4.84 -1.68
N SER A 46 -8.15 5.84 -1.19
CA SER A 46 -7.19 5.64 -0.09
C SER A 46 -7.89 5.39 1.25
N LEU A 47 -9.04 6.01 1.51
CA LEU A 47 -9.85 5.74 2.70
C LEU A 47 -10.41 4.31 2.67
N ALA A 48 -10.91 3.85 1.53
CA ALA A 48 -11.38 2.47 1.36
C ALA A 48 -10.26 1.45 1.63
N ALA A 49 -9.06 1.70 1.10
CA ALA A 49 -7.89 0.86 1.33
C ALA A 49 -7.50 0.82 2.82
N ARG A 50 -7.47 1.97 3.49
CA ARG A 50 -7.19 2.06 4.93
C ARG A 50 -8.25 1.32 5.75
N PHE A 51 -9.52 1.49 5.41
CA PHE A 51 -10.60 0.83 6.14
C PHE A 51 -10.52 -0.70 6.05
N LEU A 52 -10.12 -1.22 4.88
CA LEU A 52 -9.98 -2.66 4.65
C LEU A 52 -8.70 -3.24 5.29
N PHE A 53 -7.53 -2.64 5.04
CA PHE A 53 -6.25 -3.25 5.38
C PHE A 53 -5.69 -2.83 6.74
N LYS A 54 -5.97 -1.62 7.22
CA LYS A 54 -5.42 -1.12 8.51
C LYS A 54 -5.77 -2.02 9.71
N PRO A 55 -7.01 -2.54 9.85
CA PRO A 55 -7.34 -3.45 10.95
C PRO A 55 -6.56 -4.77 10.86
N VAL A 56 -6.42 -5.30 9.64
CA VAL A 56 -5.68 -6.54 9.37
C VAL A 56 -4.20 -6.36 9.70
N GLU A 57 -3.59 -5.26 9.25
CA GLU A 57 -2.20 -4.91 9.54
C GLU A 57 -1.95 -4.81 11.05
N THR A 58 -2.85 -4.15 11.78
CA THR A 58 -2.73 -3.98 13.24
C THR A 58 -2.83 -5.32 13.97
N ALA A 59 -3.76 -6.18 13.55
CA ALA A 59 -3.91 -7.52 14.12
C ALA A 59 -2.71 -8.43 13.81
N ALA A 60 -2.22 -8.40 12.57
CA ALA A 60 -1.04 -9.14 12.15
C ALA A 60 0.20 -8.70 12.93
N TYR A 61 0.37 -7.39 13.16
CA TYR A 61 1.51 -6.85 13.89
C TYR A 61 1.51 -7.37 15.33
N PHE A 62 0.35 -7.30 15.98
CA PHE A 62 0.19 -7.82 17.33
C PHE A 62 0.49 -9.32 17.40
N TYR A 63 -0.03 -10.11 16.47
CA TYR A 63 0.23 -11.55 16.41
C TYR A 63 1.73 -11.86 16.22
N PHE A 64 2.39 -11.27 15.23
CA PHE A 64 3.82 -11.52 14.98
C PHE A 64 4.72 -11.00 16.10
N SER A 65 4.36 -9.89 16.75
CA SER A 65 5.12 -9.34 17.88
C SER A 65 5.11 -10.24 19.11
N GLN A 66 4.08 -11.07 19.28
CA GLN A 66 4.01 -12.07 20.34
C GLN A 66 4.72 -13.37 19.95
N LEU A 67 4.70 -13.72 18.67
CA LEU A 67 5.28 -14.97 18.17
C LEU A 67 6.80 -14.91 18.06
N VAL A 68 7.36 -13.73 17.74
CA VAL A 68 8.79 -13.51 17.51
C VAL A 68 9.40 -12.71 18.65
N GLN A 69 10.43 -13.26 19.30
CA GLN A 69 11.16 -12.54 20.34
C GLN A 69 12.11 -11.53 19.69
N ARG A 70 11.87 -10.22 19.85
CA ARG A 70 12.70 -9.20 19.20
C ARG A 70 14.18 -9.27 19.58
N GLU A 71 14.48 -9.64 20.81
CA GLU A 71 15.83 -9.56 21.39
C GLU A 71 16.76 -10.72 20.98
N VAL A 72 16.22 -11.80 20.41
CA VAL A 72 17.01 -12.99 20.03
C VAL A 72 17.13 -13.04 18.51
N PRO A 73 18.34 -13.23 17.93
CA PRO A 73 18.47 -13.37 16.49
C PRO A 73 17.65 -14.56 15.96
N ILE A 74 16.95 -14.36 14.84
CA ILE A 74 16.03 -15.33 14.22
C ILE A 74 16.71 -16.70 14.03
N GLN A 75 18.00 -16.73 13.70
CA GLN A 75 18.78 -17.96 13.52
C GLN A 75 18.89 -18.80 14.80
N THR A 76 18.92 -18.16 15.97
CA THR A 76 18.94 -18.83 17.28
C THR A 76 17.54 -19.27 17.69
N GLN A 77 16.50 -18.49 17.36
CA GLN A 77 15.10 -18.88 17.55
C GLN A 77 14.69 -20.09 16.72
N ILE A 78 15.14 -20.17 15.46
CA ILE A 78 14.88 -21.33 14.60
C ILE A 78 15.47 -22.62 15.19
N LYS A 79 16.63 -22.53 15.87
CA LYS A 79 17.28 -23.67 16.52
C LYS A 79 16.59 -24.08 17.83
N GLN A 80 16.01 -23.14 18.57
CA GLN A 80 15.33 -23.42 19.83
C GLN A 80 13.86 -23.83 19.64
N ASP A 81 13.15 -23.21 18.68
CA ASP A 81 11.69 -23.37 18.55
C ASP A 81 11.23 -23.26 17.07
N SER A 82 11.69 -24.21 16.26
CA SER A 82 11.41 -24.27 14.81
C SER A 82 9.91 -24.27 14.47
N ASN A 83 9.05 -24.82 15.34
CA ASN A 83 7.61 -24.89 15.11
C ASN A 83 6.95 -23.51 15.13
N ARG A 84 7.35 -22.61 16.03
CA ARG A 84 6.81 -21.24 16.09
C ARG A 84 7.16 -20.43 14.85
N ILE A 85 8.39 -20.56 14.35
CA ILE A 85 8.81 -19.85 13.13
C ILE A 85 8.08 -20.38 11.90
N LYS A 86 7.85 -21.69 11.82
CA LYS A 86 7.03 -22.29 10.75
C LYS A 86 5.57 -21.82 10.81
N GLU A 87 5.01 -21.70 12.01
CA GLU A 87 3.66 -21.16 12.21
C GLU A 87 3.58 -19.70 11.75
N ALA A 88 4.53 -18.84 12.14
CA ALA A 88 4.62 -17.47 11.64
C ALA A 88 4.67 -17.41 10.10
N ALA A 89 5.50 -18.23 9.46
CA ALA A 89 5.60 -18.27 8.00
C ALA A 89 4.28 -18.71 7.34
N SER A 90 3.61 -19.73 7.90
CA SER A 90 2.31 -20.20 7.42
C SER A 90 1.23 -19.12 7.54
N VAL A 91 1.17 -18.43 8.67
CA VAL A 91 0.22 -17.33 8.90
C VAL A 91 0.52 -16.15 7.98
N LEU A 92 1.79 -15.81 7.76
CA LEU A 92 2.19 -14.77 6.81
C LEU A 92 1.74 -15.10 5.39
N GLU A 93 1.98 -16.33 4.94
CA GLU A 93 1.53 -16.81 3.62
C GLU A 93 0.01 -16.75 3.49
N CYS A 94 -0.72 -17.16 4.53
CA CYS A 94 -2.17 -17.09 4.58
C CYS A 94 -2.68 -15.65 4.46
N LEU A 95 -2.13 -14.72 5.27
CA LEU A 95 -2.50 -13.30 5.24
C LEU A 95 -2.20 -12.66 3.89
N LEU A 96 -1.04 -12.95 3.30
CA LEU A 96 -0.68 -12.45 1.98
C LEU A 96 -1.65 -12.95 0.90
N ARG A 97 -2.03 -14.23 0.92
CA ARG A 97 -2.99 -14.80 -0.03
C ARG A 97 -4.39 -14.18 0.12
N VAL A 98 -4.87 -14.04 1.36
CA VAL A 98 -6.19 -13.45 1.63
C VAL A 98 -6.22 -11.98 1.20
N ASN A 99 -5.25 -11.18 1.64
CA ASN A 99 -5.19 -9.76 1.29
C ASN A 99 -5.01 -9.53 -0.21
N SER A 100 -4.17 -10.34 -0.87
CA SER A 100 -4.02 -10.28 -2.33
C SER A 100 -5.31 -10.64 -3.06
N SER A 101 -6.06 -11.64 -2.55
CA SER A 101 -7.36 -12.01 -3.12
C SER A 101 -8.37 -10.88 -3.00
N ILE A 102 -8.43 -10.22 -1.83
CA ILE A 102 -9.28 -9.02 -1.62
C ILE A 102 -8.86 -7.90 -2.58
N GLY A 103 -7.55 -7.65 -2.72
CA GLY A 103 -7.02 -6.67 -3.66
C GLY A 103 -7.35 -6.99 -5.12
N LEU A 104 -7.32 -8.25 -5.52
CA LEU A 104 -7.68 -8.70 -6.88
C LEU A 104 -9.18 -8.57 -7.15
N ILE A 105 -10.03 -8.83 -6.16
CA ILE A 105 -11.47 -8.56 -6.24
C ILE A 105 -11.68 -7.06 -6.41
N ALA A 106 -11.07 -6.22 -5.56
CA ALA A 106 -11.15 -4.77 -5.67
C ALA A 106 -10.66 -4.25 -7.03
N LEU A 107 -9.60 -4.85 -7.58
CA LEU A 107 -9.10 -4.53 -8.92
C LEU A 107 -10.13 -4.93 -9.99
N SER A 108 -10.57 -6.18 -10.00
CA SER A 108 -11.47 -6.71 -11.05
C SER A 108 -12.80 -5.96 -11.10
N PHE A 109 -13.43 -5.76 -9.94
CA PHE A 109 -14.68 -5.01 -9.83
C PHE A 109 -14.46 -3.51 -10.00
N GLY A 110 -13.33 -2.98 -9.53
CA GLY A 110 -12.95 -1.58 -9.71
C GLY A 110 -12.80 -1.21 -11.18
N GLN A 111 -12.19 -2.08 -12.00
CA GLN A 111 -12.09 -1.87 -13.45
C GLN A 111 -13.46 -1.77 -14.11
N ALA A 112 -14.38 -2.70 -13.82
CA ALA A 112 -15.69 -2.76 -14.45
C ALA A 112 -16.69 -1.71 -13.93
N TYR A 113 -16.64 -1.39 -12.63
CA TYR A 113 -17.70 -0.62 -11.95
C TYR A 113 -17.27 0.76 -11.43
N ALA A 114 -16.02 1.21 -11.66
CA ALA A 114 -15.55 2.52 -11.19
C ALA A 114 -16.49 3.68 -11.56
N LYS A 115 -16.97 3.72 -12.81
CA LYS A 115 -17.91 4.77 -13.26
C LYS A 115 -19.22 4.76 -12.48
N LEU A 116 -19.77 3.57 -12.23
CA LEU A 116 -21.02 3.41 -11.49
C LEU A 116 -20.83 3.79 -10.01
N ALA A 117 -19.72 3.36 -9.40
CA ALA A 117 -19.39 3.68 -8.01
C ALA A 117 -19.26 5.21 -7.81
N LEU A 118 -18.59 5.90 -8.73
CA LEU A 118 -18.47 7.36 -8.70
C LEU A 118 -19.79 8.07 -8.97
N PHE A 119 -20.63 7.52 -9.85
CA PHE A 119 -21.95 8.07 -10.11
C PHE A 119 -22.84 8.00 -8.87
N LEU A 120 -22.77 6.89 -8.13
CA LEU A 120 -23.51 6.71 -6.88
C LEU A 120 -23.00 7.62 -5.77
N TYR A 121 -21.68 7.86 -5.70
CA TYR A 121 -21.06 8.66 -4.65
C TYR A 121 -21.21 10.17 -4.86
N GLY A 122 -20.92 10.66 -6.07
CA GLY A 122 -20.85 12.10 -6.37
C GLY A 122 -21.55 12.53 -7.65
N GLY A 123 -22.41 11.67 -8.21
CA GLY A 123 -23.21 11.97 -9.39
C GLY A 123 -22.40 12.03 -10.70
N SER A 124 -23.02 12.62 -11.73
CA SER A 124 -22.42 12.73 -13.07
C SER A 124 -21.10 13.53 -13.07
N THR A 125 -20.90 14.46 -12.14
CA THR A 125 -19.69 15.28 -12.05
C THR A 125 -18.43 14.45 -11.79
N LEU A 126 -18.51 13.39 -10.97
CA LEU A 126 -17.38 12.48 -10.72
C LEU A 126 -17.34 11.32 -11.71
N ALA A 127 -18.50 10.89 -12.22
CA ALA A 127 -18.60 9.76 -13.15
C ALA A 127 -18.28 10.13 -14.61
N THR A 128 -18.19 11.42 -14.93
CA THR A 128 -17.81 11.93 -16.25
C THR A 128 -16.41 12.55 -16.17
N GLY A 129 -15.66 12.52 -17.28
CA GLY A 129 -14.26 12.97 -17.30
C GLY A 129 -13.29 11.93 -16.74
N ILE A 130 -12.32 12.39 -15.93
CA ILE A 130 -11.17 11.59 -15.50
C ILE A 130 -11.44 10.67 -14.29
N GLY A 131 -12.52 10.89 -13.55
CA GLY A 131 -12.79 10.22 -12.28
C GLY A 131 -12.76 8.68 -12.38
N PRO A 132 -13.44 8.06 -13.36
CA PRO A 132 -13.41 6.61 -13.52
C PRO A 132 -12.00 6.05 -13.71
N VAL A 133 -11.17 6.71 -14.53
CA VAL A 133 -9.79 6.28 -14.78
C VAL A 133 -8.94 6.39 -13.51
N LEU A 134 -9.10 7.46 -12.73
CA LEU A 134 -8.42 7.61 -11.45
C LEU A 134 -8.80 6.49 -10.48
N LEU A 135 -10.09 6.19 -10.33
CA LEU A 135 -10.54 5.14 -9.41
C LEU A 135 -10.04 3.76 -9.86
N GLN A 136 -10.03 3.48 -11.16
CA GLN A 136 -9.46 2.26 -11.73
C GLN A 136 -7.97 2.12 -11.42
N MET A 137 -7.20 3.20 -11.58
CA MET A 137 -5.79 3.23 -11.21
C MET A 137 -5.60 3.03 -9.70
N HIS A 138 -6.50 3.59 -8.89
CA HIS A 138 -6.48 3.41 -7.45
C HIS A 138 -6.77 1.97 -7.04
N CYS A 139 -7.68 1.28 -7.74
CA CYS A 139 -7.93 -0.14 -7.52
C CYS A 139 -6.71 -1.01 -7.83
N LEU A 140 -5.85 -0.60 -8.78
CA LEU A 140 -4.54 -1.24 -8.98
C LEU A 140 -3.61 -0.96 -7.80
N ALA A 141 -3.59 0.27 -7.29
CA ALA A 141 -2.79 0.62 -6.10
C ALA A 141 -3.23 -0.15 -4.85
N ILE A 142 -4.54 -0.43 -4.68
CA ILE A 142 -5.09 -1.24 -3.58
C ILE A 142 -4.45 -2.64 -3.55
N LEU A 143 -4.24 -3.28 -4.70
CA LEU A 143 -3.60 -4.60 -4.78
C LEU A 143 -2.15 -4.54 -4.26
N PHE A 144 -1.38 -3.54 -4.67
CA PHE A 144 0.00 -3.37 -4.19
C PHE A 144 0.04 -3.03 -2.70
N LEU A 145 -0.88 -2.19 -2.22
CA LEU A 145 -0.97 -1.82 -0.82
C LEU A 145 -1.30 -3.03 0.07
N ALA A 146 -2.13 -3.96 -0.41
CA ALA A 146 -2.51 -5.18 0.29
C ALA A 146 -1.30 -6.06 0.64
N VAL A 147 -0.34 -6.18 -0.30
CA VAL A 147 0.89 -6.98 -0.14
C VAL A 147 1.92 -6.25 0.71
N ASN A 148 2.13 -4.96 0.41
CA ASN A 148 3.11 -4.13 1.11
C ASN A 148 2.75 -3.99 2.60
N GLY A 149 1.49 -3.71 2.93
CA GLY A 149 1.06 -3.51 4.32
C GLY A 149 1.35 -4.71 5.22
N ILE A 150 1.12 -5.93 4.73
CA ILE A 150 1.40 -7.16 5.50
C ILE A 150 2.91 -7.42 5.63
N THR A 151 3.68 -7.12 4.59
CA THR A 151 5.13 -7.32 4.58
C THR A 151 5.84 -6.33 5.51
N GLU A 152 5.46 -5.05 5.47
CA GLU A 152 5.96 -4.00 6.38
C GLU A 152 5.59 -4.33 7.83
N CYS A 153 4.37 -4.78 8.06
CA CYS A 153 3.90 -5.21 9.37
C CYS A 153 4.75 -6.35 9.95
N TYR A 154 5.01 -7.39 9.14
CA TYR A 154 5.88 -8.50 9.54
C TYR A 154 7.33 -8.04 9.79
N ALA A 155 7.89 -7.20 8.91
CA ALA A 155 9.23 -6.64 9.09
C ALA A 155 9.31 -5.82 10.40
N ALA A 156 8.35 -4.94 10.66
CA ALA A 156 8.28 -4.14 11.89
C ALA A 156 8.07 -4.98 13.16
N ALA A 157 7.38 -6.13 13.05
CA ALA A 157 7.22 -7.05 14.17
C ALA A 157 8.53 -7.80 14.50
N THR A 158 9.32 -8.14 13.48
CA THR A 158 10.51 -9.01 13.59
C THR A 158 11.85 -8.27 13.70
N MET A 159 11.93 -7.00 13.30
CA MET A 159 13.14 -6.18 13.43
C MET A 159 13.50 -5.93 14.91
N ASN A 160 14.80 -6.02 15.20
CA ASN A 160 15.34 -5.78 16.53
C ASN A 160 15.51 -4.27 16.78
N VAL A 161 15.41 -3.82 18.04
CA VAL A 161 15.36 -2.40 18.43
C VAL A 161 16.60 -1.60 17.96
N ALA A 162 17.72 -2.28 17.65
CA ALA A 162 18.96 -1.68 17.18
C ALA A 162 18.94 -1.19 15.71
N GLU A 163 17.98 -1.62 14.88
CA GLU A 163 17.86 -1.17 13.47
C GLU A 163 16.81 -0.07 13.25
N LEU A 164 16.17 0.40 14.33
CA LEU A 164 15.13 1.43 14.32
C LEU A 164 15.66 2.87 14.53
N ASN A 165 16.98 3.07 14.63
CA ASN A 165 17.64 4.38 14.78
C ASN A 165 18.59 4.69 13.61
#